data_AF-A0A143PVR1-F1
#
_entry.id   AF-A0A143PVR1-F1
#
_cell.length_a   1.000
_cell.length_b   1.000
_cell.length_c   1.000
_cell.angle_alpha   90.00
_cell.angle_beta   90.00
_cell.angle_gamma   90.00
#
_symmetry.space_group_name_H-M   'P 1'
#
loop_
_entity.id
_entity.type
_entity.pdbx_description
1 polymer ?
#
loop_
_entity_poly.entity_id
_entity_poly.type
_entity_poly.pdbx_seq_one_letter_code
_entity_poly.pdbx_strand_id
1 'polypeptide(L)'
;MMSTGTRVGSGAKNAGPVAAAAALRPLALLVMGAGAASTSADPDLWGHLRFGLDMLRDRALHAADPYWYTSDRPWINHEWLSELLSGAAYQGAGTRGLSAPKVLVCVALFALVWNTVREQDFAWRWSGMAVAA
;
A
#
# COMPACT_ATOMS: atom_id res chain seq x y z
N MET A 1 -43.23 11.52 -54.63
CA MET A 1 -43.27 10.21 -53.92
C MET A 1 -41.88 9.57 -54.05
N MET A 2 -41.39 8.90 -52.99
CA MET A 2 -40.10 8.20 -52.86
C MET A 2 -38.85 9.00 -52.43
N SER A 3 -38.82 9.24 -51.12
CA SER A 3 -37.78 8.86 -50.13
C SER A 3 -36.33 8.72 -50.62
N THR A 4 -35.46 9.60 -50.14
CA THR A 4 -34.02 9.37 -50.01
C THR A 4 -33.63 9.61 -48.56
N GLY A 5 -33.53 8.53 -47.79
CA GLY A 5 -33.13 8.56 -46.38
C GLY A 5 -31.66 8.90 -46.23
N THR A 6 -31.39 10.12 -45.75
CA THR A 6 -30.05 10.53 -45.31
C THR A 6 -29.76 10.00 -43.92
N ARG A 7 -28.96 8.92 -43.92
CA ARG A 7 -27.96 8.51 -42.91
C ARG A 7 -28.23 8.89 -41.46
N VAL A 8 -28.66 7.89 -40.68
CA VAL A 8 -28.49 7.83 -39.22
C VAL A 8 -27.01 8.07 -38.91
N GLY A 9 -26.70 9.26 -38.37
CA GLY A 9 -25.40 9.55 -37.78
C GLY A 9 -25.18 8.60 -36.62
N SER A 10 -24.29 7.62 -36.83
CA SER A 10 -23.72 6.79 -35.78
C SER A 10 -23.18 7.71 -34.70
N GLY A 11 -23.89 7.81 -33.57
CA GLY A 11 -23.42 8.45 -32.36
C GLY A 11 -22.20 7.70 -31.86
N ALA A 12 -21.03 8.06 -32.39
CA ALA A 12 -19.77 7.80 -31.73
C ALA A 12 -19.89 8.47 -30.36
N LYS A 13 -20.13 7.65 -29.35
CA LYS A 13 -20.16 8.06 -27.95
C LYS A 13 -18.74 8.51 -27.64
N ASN A 14 -18.45 9.78 -27.89
CA ASN A 14 -17.20 10.41 -27.47
C ASN A 14 -17.15 10.21 -25.96
N ALA A 15 -16.36 9.23 -25.51
CA ALA A 15 -16.08 9.06 -24.09
C ALA A 15 -15.39 10.37 -23.67
N GLY A 16 -16.17 11.28 -23.08
CA GLY A 16 -15.71 12.63 -22.79
C GLY A 16 -14.54 12.62 -21.80
N PRO A 17 -13.86 13.78 -21.62
CA PRO A 17 -12.73 13.93 -20.70
C PRO A 17 -13.02 13.44 -19.26
N VAL A 18 -14.29 13.40 -18.85
CA VAL A 18 -14.74 12.85 -17.56
C VAL A 18 -14.50 11.34 -17.44
N ALA A 19 -14.68 10.56 -18.52
CA ALA A 19 -14.43 9.12 -18.52
C ALA A 19 -12.93 8.80 -18.45
N ALA A 20 -12.11 9.60 -19.14
CA ALA A 20 -10.66 9.51 -19.05
C ALA A 20 -10.15 9.86 -17.64
N ALA A 21 -10.68 10.94 -17.03
CA ALA A 21 -10.35 11.32 -15.66
C ALA A 21 -10.81 10.29 -14.61
N ALA A 22 -11.94 9.61 -14.85
CA ALA A 22 -12.42 8.54 -13.98
C ALA A 22 -11.50 7.31 -13.99
N ALA A 23 -10.85 7.02 -15.12
CA ALA A 23 -9.90 5.90 -15.26
C ALA A 23 -8.54 6.15 -14.60
N LEU A 24 -8.16 7.42 -14.37
CA LEU A 24 -6.88 7.77 -13.74
C LEU A 24 -6.78 7.29 -12.29
N ARG A 25 -7.92 7.23 -11.58
CA ARG A 25 -7.97 6.82 -10.16
C ARG A 25 -7.63 5.33 -9.96
N PRO A 26 -8.34 4.38 -10.59
CA PRO A 26 -7.97 2.97 -10.48
C PRO A 26 -6.57 2.72 -11.04
N LEU A 27 -6.16 3.44 -12.10
CA LEU A 27 -4.80 3.33 -12.64
C LEU A 27 -3.74 3.76 -11.62
N ALA A 28 -3.93 4.90 -10.93
CA ALA A 28 -3.00 5.36 -9.91
C ALA A 28 -2.90 4.39 -8.72
N LEU A 29 -4.03 3.83 -8.27
CA LEU A 29 -4.04 2.81 -7.22
C LEU A 29 -3.32 1.53 -7.66
N LEU A 30 -3.52 1.10 -8.91
CA LEU A 30 -2.84 -0.06 -9.47
C LEU A 30 -1.32 0.16 -9.57
N VAL A 31 -0.89 1.33 -10.08
CA VAL A 31 0.53 1.69 -10.16
C VAL A 31 1.16 1.75 -8.76
N MET A 32 0.48 2.38 -7.80
CA MET A 32 0.94 2.46 -6.41
C MET A 32 1.05 1.06 -5.78
N GLY A 33 0.04 0.20 -5.99
CA GLY A 33 0.06 -1.18 -5.49
C GLY A 33 1.18 -2.01 -6.10
N ALA A 34 1.40 -1.91 -7.41
CA ALA A 34 2.49 -2.60 -8.11
C ALA A 34 3.87 -2.12 -7.63
N GLY A 35 4.03 -0.81 -7.42
CA GLY A 35 5.24 -0.23 -6.84
C GLY A 35 5.51 -0.73 -5.42
N ALA A 36 4.48 -0.76 -4.57
CA ALA A 36 4.61 -1.23 -3.19
C ALA A 36 4.98 -2.73 -3.10
N ALA A 37 4.47 -3.54 -4.05
CA ALA A 37 4.75 -4.97 -4.15
C ALA A 37 6.19 -5.27 -4.62
N SER A 38 6.80 -4.35 -5.36
CA SER A 38 8.16 -4.47 -5.87
C SER A 38 9.16 -4.07 -4.79
N THR A 39 9.67 -5.05 -4.03
CA THR A 39 10.60 -4.81 -2.92
C THR A 39 11.56 -5.97 -2.73
N SER A 40 12.77 -5.64 -2.29
CA SER A 40 13.68 -6.61 -1.69
C SER A 40 13.42 -6.67 -0.19
N ALA A 41 13.56 -7.85 0.41
CA ALA A 41 13.47 -8.01 1.85
C ALA A 41 14.71 -7.41 2.51
N ASP A 42 14.49 -6.57 3.51
CA ASP A 42 15.56 -6.14 4.41
C ASP A 42 16.06 -7.35 5.22
N PRO A 43 17.38 -7.49 5.47
CA PRO A 43 17.91 -8.57 6.31
C PRO A 43 17.20 -8.71 7.66
N ASP A 44 16.77 -7.61 8.29
CA ASP A 44 16.15 -7.61 9.61
C ASP A 44 14.75 -8.24 9.59
N LEU A 45 14.07 -8.24 8.43
CA LEU A 45 12.72 -8.79 8.26
C LEU A 45 12.60 -10.23 8.77
N TRP A 46 13.63 -11.04 8.56
CA TRP A 46 13.62 -12.45 8.93
C TRP A 46 13.69 -12.67 10.44
N GLY A 47 14.36 -11.76 11.17
CA GLY A 47 14.37 -11.75 12.64
C GLY A 47 12.98 -11.45 13.19
N HIS A 48 12.36 -10.37 12.71
CA HIS A 48 10.98 -10.01 13.08
C HIS A 48 9.96 -11.08 12.73
N LEU A 49 10.09 -11.70 11.55
CA LEU A 49 9.26 -12.83 11.17
C LEU A 49 9.42 -13.99 12.16
N ARG A 50 10.65 -14.28 12.58
CA ARG A 50 10.92 -15.35 13.53
C ARG A 50 10.27 -15.07 14.88
N PHE A 51 10.42 -13.86 15.41
CA PHE A 51 9.76 -13.44 16.66
C PHE A 51 8.25 -13.60 16.58
N GLY A 52 7.63 -13.14 15.48
CA GLY A 52 6.19 -13.29 15.25
C GLY A 52 5.72 -14.74 15.19
N LEU A 53 6.48 -15.62 14.51
CA LEU A 53 6.17 -17.05 14.44
C LEU A 53 6.28 -17.74 15.81
N ASP A 54 7.29 -17.38 16.60
CA ASP A 54 7.43 -17.93 17.96
C ASP A 54 6.31 -17.45 18.89
N MET A 55 5.95 -16.16 18.84
CA MET A 55 4.84 -15.63 19.62
C MET A 55 3.49 -16.27 19.22
N LEU A 56 3.27 -16.55 17.93
CA LEU A 56 2.08 -17.26 17.46
C LEU A 56 2.06 -18.72 17.93
N ARG A 57 3.21 -19.40 17.91
CA ARG A 57 3.36 -20.78 18.39
C ARG A 57 3.11 -20.87 19.89
N ASP A 58 3.77 -20.02 20.67
CA ASP A 58 3.77 -20.07 22.13
C ASP A 58 2.52 -19.41 22.73
N ARG A 59 1.80 -18.61 21.92
CA ARG A 59 0.67 -17.77 22.34
C ARG A 59 1.02 -16.86 23.52
N ALA A 60 2.25 -16.36 23.51
CA ALA A 60 2.80 -15.53 24.57
C ALA A 60 3.69 -14.44 23.97
N LEU A 61 3.66 -13.26 24.59
CA LEU A 61 4.65 -12.21 24.34
C LEU A 61 5.88 -12.50 25.20
N HIS A 62 7.05 -12.58 24.59
CA HIS A 62 8.29 -12.86 25.31
C HIS A 62 8.80 -11.59 26.02
N ALA A 63 9.16 -11.72 27.29
CA ALA A 63 9.72 -10.62 28.10
C ALA A 63 11.26 -10.56 28.06
N ALA A 64 11.89 -11.54 27.42
CA ALA A 64 13.31 -11.63 27.15
C ALA A 64 13.51 -12.00 25.68
N ASP A 65 14.58 -11.51 25.06
CA ASP A 65 14.91 -11.85 23.68
C ASP A 65 15.57 -13.25 23.65
N PRO A 66 14.95 -14.28 23.03
CA PRO A 66 15.50 -15.63 22.96
C PRO A 66 16.78 -15.73 22.12
N TYR A 67 17.04 -14.73 21.27
CA TYR A 67 18.11 -14.72 20.27
C TYR A 67 19.27 -13.81 20.66
N TRP A 68 19.13 -13.07 21.75
CA TRP A 68 20.20 -12.26 22.30
C TRP A 68 21.04 -13.07 23.29
N TYR A 69 22.29 -13.38 22.95
CA TYR A 69 23.16 -14.24 23.77
C TYR A 69 24.01 -13.50 24.83
N THR A 70 24.15 -12.17 24.76
CA THR A 70 25.02 -11.37 25.67
C THR A 70 24.29 -10.48 26.66
N SER A 71 22.96 -10.50 26.71
CA SER A 71 22.13 -9.63 27.54
C SER A 71 21.14 -10.50 28.29
N ASP A 72 21.07 -10.26 29.58
CA ASP A 72 20.11 -10.79 30.53
C ASP A 72 19.01 -9.78 30.86
N ARG A 73 18.98 -8.64 30.16
CA ARG A 73 18.02 -7.57 30.41
C ARG A 73 16.62 -7.90 29.90
N PRO A 74 15.56 -7.46 30.61
CA PRO A 74 14.21 -7.49 30.08
C PRO A 74 14.14 -6.79 28.73
N TRP A 75 13.45 -7.43 27.79
CA TRP A 75 13.20 -6.90 26.46
C TRP A 75 11.73 -6.48 26.34
N ILE A 76 11.50 -5.23 25.96
CA ILE A 76 10.18 -4.75 25.57
C ILE A 76 10.15 -4.72 24.05
N ASN A 77 9.53 -5.75 23.48
CA ASN A 77 9.27 -5.78 22.06
C ASN A 77 8.13 -4.80 21.72
N HIS A 78 8.47 -3.66 21.13
CA HIS A 78 7.50 -2.64 20.71
C HIS A 78 6.90 -2.92 19.32
N GLU A 79 7.41 -3.92 18.61
CA GLU A 79 6.99 -4.32 17.26
C GLU A 79 6.16 -5.61 17.25
N TRP A 80 5.78 -6.12 18.43
CA TRP A 80 5.09 -7.39 18.61
C TRP A 80 3.84 -7.54 17.73
N LEU A 81 3.06 -6.46 17.54
CA LEU A 81 1.83 -6.52 16.72
C LEU A 81 2.15 -6.70 15.24
N SER A 82 3.13 -5.95 14.70
CA SER A 82 3.56 -6.12 13.31
C SER A 82 4.16 -7.50 13.07
N GLU A 83 4.85 -8.05 14.05
CA GLU A 83 5.43 -9.39 13.98
C GLU A 83 4.36 -10.48 13.98
N LEU A 84 3.34 -10.39 14.83
CA LEU A 84 2.20 -11.31 14.81
C LEU A 84 1.48 -11.28 13.46
N LEU A 85 1.22 -10.08 12.93
CA LEU A 85 0.55 -9.92 11.63
C LEU A 85 1.41 -10.50 10.51
N SER A 86 2.73 -10.28 10.54
CA SER A 86 3.68 -10.81 9.56
C SER A 86 3.77 -12.34 9.65
N GLY A 87 3.88 -12.89 10.85
CA GLY A 87 3.90 -14.33 11.10
C GLY A 87 2.60 -15.01 10.65
N ALA A 88 1.44 -14.41 10.92
CA ALA A 88 0.15 -14.96 10.51
C ALA A 88 -0.02 -14.92 8.99
N ALA A 89 0.37 -13.80 8.36
CA ALA A 89 0.33 -13.67 6.91
C ALA A 89 1.29 -14.65 6.22
N TYR A 90 2.48 -14.86 6.81
CA TYR A 90 3.46 -15.83 6.32
C TYR A 90 2.95 -17.27 6.45
N GLN A 91 2.30 -17.64 7.55
CA GLN A 91 1.69 -18.98 7.68
C GLN A 91 0.61 -19.23 6.62
N GLY A 92 -0.14 -18.20 6.22
CA GLY A 92 -1.20 -18.33 5.22
C GLY A 92 -0.71 -18.37 3.76
N ALA A 93 0.31 -17.57 3.41
CA ALA A 93 0.69 -17.35 2.02
C ALA A 93 2.23 -17.28 1.77
N GLY A 94 3.03 -17.67 2.75
CA GLY A 94 4.50 -17.59 2.69
C GLY A 94 4.98 -16.16 2.47
N THR A 95 6.03 -16.00 1.66
CA THR A 95 6.63 -14.69 1.36
C THR A 95 5.67 -13.72 0.69
N ARG A 96 4.69 -14.21 -0.09
CA ARG A 96 3.64 -13.36 -0.69
C ARG A 96 2.73 -12.76 0.39
N GLY A 97 2.52 -13.49 1.48
CA GLY A 97 1.81 -13.01 2.66
C GLY A 97 2.48 -11.82 3.32
N LEU A 98 3.81 -11.70 3.26
CA LEU A 98 4.55 -10.57 3.85
C LEU A 98 4.38 -9.29 3.03
N SER A 99 4.31 -9.39 1.71
CA SER A 99 4.14 -8.22 0.84
C SER A 99 2.71 -7.66 0.87
N ALA A 100 1.70 -8.50 1.14
CA ALA A 100 0.30 -8.08 1.07
C ALA A 100 -0.09 -6.98 2.09
N PRO A 101 0.23 -7.08 3.40
CA PRO A 101 -0.02 -6.03 4.38
C PRO A 101 0.63 -4.70 3.98
N LYS A 102 1.88 -4.74 3.51
CA LYS A 102 2.59 -3.56 3.01
C LYS A 102 1.83 -2.89 1.87
N VAL A 103 1.45 -3.66 0.84
CA VAL A 103 0.70 -3.15 -0.31
C VAL A 103 -0.62 -2.52 0.13
N LEU A 104 -1.35 -3.19 1.02
CA LEU A 104 -2.63 -2.70 1.56
C LEU A 104 -2.46 -1.37 2.28
N VAL A 105 -1.46 -1.24 3.16
CA VAL A 105 -1.18 0.01 3.89
C VAL A 105 -0.78 1.12 2.92
N CYS A 106 0.11 0.87 1.96
CA CYS A 106 0.52 1.86 0.97
C CYS A 106 -0.66 2.37 0.12
N VAL A 107 -1.51 1.47 -0.37
CA VAL A 107 -2.69 1.82 -1.16
C VAL A 107 -3.71 2.58 -0.32
N ALA A 108 -3.93 2.16 0.94
CA ALA A 108 -4.86 2.83 1.85
C ALA A 108 -4.39 4.25 2.19
N LEU A 109 -3.11 4.44 2.49
CA LEU A 109 -2.53 5.76 2.74
C LEU A 109 -2.62 6.66 1.50
N PHE A 110 -2.29 6.13 0.33
CA PHE A 110 -2.44 6.86 -0.93
C PHE A 110 -3.90 7.28 -1.16
N ALA A 111 -4.86 6.37 -0.98
CA ALA A 111 -6.28 6.66 -1.12
C ALA A 111 -6.76 7.72 -0.11
N LEU A 112 -6.28 7.65 1.14
CA LEU A 112 -6.59 8.63 2.18
C LEU A 112 -6.06 10.02 1.83
N VAL A 113 -4.78 10.14 1.48
CA VAL A 113 -4.15 11.41 1.07
C VAL A 113 -4.82 11.96 -0.19
N TRP A 114 -5.12 11.10 -1.16
CA TRP A 114 -5.87 11.50 -2.34
C TRP A 114 -7.23 12.08 -1.97
N ASN A 115 -7.96 11.44 -1.06
CA ASN A 115 -9.27 11.91 -0.62
C ASN A 115 -9.20 13.26 0.09
N THR A 116 -8.13 13.54 0.84
CA THR A 116 -7.96 14.83 1.53
C THR A 116 -7.54 15.95 0.60
N VAL A 117 -6.73 15.66 -0.42
CA VAL A 117 -6.19 16.69 -1.34
C VAL A 117 -7.12 16.96 -2.53
N ARG A 118 -7.96 16.00 -2.95
CA ARG A 118 -8.80 16.16 -4.17
C ARG A 118 -9.82 17.32 -4.12
N GLU A 119 -10.16 17.78 -2.91
CA GLU A 119 -11.14 18.85 -2.68
C GLU A 119 -10.46 20.19 -2.35
N GLN A 120 -9.12 20.20 -2.30
CA GLN A 120 -8.35 21.40 -2.04
C GLN A 120 -8.04 22.10 -3.37
N ASP A 121 -8.48 23.35 -3.51
CA ASP A 121 -7.91 24.24 -4.52
C ASP A 121 -6.45 24.47 -4.12
N PHE A 122 -5.56 23.85 -4.88
CA PHE A 122 -4.13 23.90 -4.62
C PHE A 122 -3.61 25.32 -4.88
N ALA A 123 -3.77 26.20 -3.88
CA ALA A 123 -3.18 27.52 -3.84
C ALA A 123 -1.67 27.35 -3.60
N TRP A 124 -0.97 26.95 -4.66
CA TRP A 124 0.47 26.76 -4.78
C TRP A 124 1.21 28.07 -4.48
N ARG A 125 1.36 28.41 -3.20
CA ARG A 125 2.08 29.62 -2.74
C ARG A 125 3.54 29.38 -2.37
N TRP A 126 4.00 28.12 -2.29
CA TRP A 126 5.30 27.75 -1.70
C TRP A 126 6.34 27.14 -2.66
N SER A 127 6.07 27.08 -3.96
CA SER A 127 7.10 26.75 -4.97
C SER A 127 8.27 27.73 -5.01
N GLY A 128 8.15 28.91 -4.40
CA GLY A 128 9.25 29.87 -4.26
C GLY A 128 10.41 29.39 -3.39
N MET A 129 10.23 28.40 -2.50
CA MET A 129 11.32 27.91 -1.64
C MET A 129 12.19 26.83 -2.29
N ALA A 130 11.71 26.17 -3.36
CA ALA A 130 12.47 25.13 -4.06
C ALA A 130 13.42 25.67 -5.14
N VAL A 131 13.38 26.98 -5.44
CA VAL A 131 14.25 27.65 -6.43
C VAL A 131 15.31 28.54 -5.74
N ALA A 132 15.28 28.64 -4.41
CA ALA A 132 16.18 29.49 -3.62
C ALA A 132 17.14 28.72 -2.69
N ALA A 133 17.35 27.43 -2.94
CA ALA A 133 18.41 26.61 -2.34
C ALA A 133 19.30 26.04 -3.46
#